data_AF-A0A3M1JNZ3-F1
#
_entry.id   AF-A0A3M1JNZ3-F1
#
_cell.length_a   1.000
_cell.length_b   1.000
_cell.length_c   1.000
_cell.angle_alpha   90.00
_cell.angle_beta   90.00
_cell.angle_gamma   90.00
#
_symmetry.space_group_name_H-M   'P 1'
#
loop_
_entity.id
_entity.type
_entity.pdbx_description
1 polymer ?
#
loop_
_entity_poly.entity_id
_entity_poly.type
_entity_poly.pdbx_seq_one_letter_code
_entity_poly.pdbx_strand_id
1 'polypeptide(L)' 'AWDHAPGTLLISEAGGYCRCLDGSPYDPARNAKGLMSTGSAAAWQASYDALFAT' A
#
# COMPACT_ATOMS: atom_id res chain seq x y z
N ALA A 1 -7.91 -2.05 10.84
CA ALA A 1 -6.87 -3.11 10.83
C ALA A 1 -7.44 -4.44 10.36
N TRP A 2 -8.55 -4.91 10.97
CA TRP A 2 -9.30 -6.11 10.56
C TRP A 2 -9.72 -6.11 9.08
N ASP A 3 -9.95 -4.95 8.50
CA ASP A 3 -10.31 -4.68 7.10
C ASP A 3 -9.10 -4.59 6.15
N HIS A 4 -7.95 -4.09 6.62
CA HIS A 4 -6.78 -3.85 5.78
C HIS A 4 -5.86 -5.07 5.64
N ALA A 5 -5.71 -5.86 6.70
CA ALA A 5 -4.85 -7.04 6.71
C ALA A 5 -5.26 -8.09 5.66
N PRO A 6 -6.53 -8.54 5.58
CA PRO A 6 -6.93 -9.52 4.57
C PRO A 6 -6.84 -8.96 3.14
N GLY A 7 -7.19 -7.68 2.94
CA GLY A 7 -7.09 -7.03 1.62
C GLY A 7 -5.64 -6.94 1.12
N THR A 8 -4.71 -6.63 2.01
CA THR A 8 -3.27 -6.56 1.69
C THR A 8 -2.72 -7.92 1.29
N LEU A 9 -3.10 -8.98 2.00
CA LEU A 9 -2.72 -10.36 1.64
C LEU A 9 -3.25 -10.72 0.26
N LEU A 10 -4.55 -10.52 0.02
CA LEU A 10 -5.20 -10.88 -1.24
C LEU A 10 -4.55 -10.17 -2.45
N ILE A 11 -4.28 -8.87 -2.34
CA ILE A 11 -3.65 -8.12 -3.42
C ILE A 11 -2.20 -8.57 -3.64
N SER A 12 -1.47 -8.86 -2.56
CA SER A 12 -0.08 -9.33 -2.66
C SER A 12 0.01 -10.69 -3.37
N GLU A 13 -0.88 -11.63 -3.03
CA GLU A 13 -0.98 -12.94 -3.71
C GLU A 13 -1.38 -12.81 -5.18
N ALA A 14 -2.15 -11.79 -5.54
CA ALA A 14 -2.49 -11.47 -6.93
C ALA A 14 -1.34 -10.77 -7.69
N GLY A 15 -0.17 -10.58 -7.07
CA GLY A 15 0.99 -9.89 -7.67
C GLY A 15 0.92 -8.37 -7.62
N GLY A 16 -0.02 -7.81 -6.86
CA GLY A 16 -0.16 -6.37 -6.65
C GLY A 16 0.89 -5.80 -5.69
N TYR A 17 0.79 -4.48 -5.48
CA TYR A 17 1.73 -3.71 -4.67
C TYR A 17 1.01 -2.88 -3.61
N CYS A 18 1.07 -3.37 -2.36
CA CYS A 18 0.54 -2.71 -1.17
C CYS A 18 1.68 -2.20 -0.28
N ARG A 19 1.76 -0.88 -0.06
CA ARG A 19 2.76 -0.25 0.81
C ARG A 19 2.19 0.91 1.59
N CYS A 20 2.75 1.13 2.78
CA CYS A 20 2.53 2.35 3.55
C CYS A 20 3.05 3.56 2.78
N LEU A 21 2.58 4.76 3.12
CA LEU A 21 2.94 6.00 2.40
C LEU A 21 4.45 6.32 2.45
N ASP A 22 5.18 5.77 3.42
CA ASP A 22 6.65 5.85 3.50
C ASP A 22 7.37 4.78 2.66
N GLY A 23 6.61 3.98 1.88
CA GLY A 23 7.12 2.90 1.05
C GLY A 23 7.35 1.58 1.78
N SER A 24 7.17 1.49 3.11
CA SER A 24 7.39 0.24 3.84
C SER A 24 6.26 -0.77 3.61
N PRO A 25 6.52 -2.09 3.72
CA PRO A 25 5.47 -3.10 3.76
C PRO A 25 4.44 -2.82 4.87
N TYR A 26 3.20 -3.27 4.65
CA TYR A 26 2.19 -3.26 5.71
C TYR A 26 2.60 -4.18 6.86
N ASP A 27 2.50 -3.68 8.09
CA ASP A 27 2.68 -4.45 9.31
C ASP A 27 1.51 -4.12 10.25
N PRO A 28 0.67 -5.11 10.64
CA PRO A 28 -0.47 -4.87 11.53
C PRO A 28 -0.06 -4.43 12.94
N ALA A 29 1.18 -4.68 13.38
CA ALA A 29 1.71 -4.23 14.66
C ALA A 29 2.20 -2.78 14.63
N ARG A 30 2.36 -2.19 13.44
CA ARG A 30 2.87 -0.83 13.26
C ARG A 30 1.74 0.14 12.93
N ASN A 31 1.74 1.30 13.59
CA ASN A 31 0.78 2.36 13.30
C ASN A 31 1.27 3.25 12.15
N ALA A 32 0.98 2.84 10.91
CA ALA A 32 1.32 3.62 9.72
C ALA A 32 0.32 4.76 9.47
N LYS A 33 0.80 5.86 8.87
CA LYS A 33 -0.03 7.04 8.54
C LYS A 33 -1.04 6.79 7.41
N GLY A 34 -0.84 5.74 6.62
CA GLY A 34 -1.71 5.37 5.52
C GLY A 34 -1.19 4.13 4.80
N LEU A 35 -2.04 3.55 3.96
CA LEU A 35 -1.75 2.37 3.15
C LEU A 35 -2.35 2.59 1.76
N MET A 36 -1.56 2.32 0.72
CA MET A 36 -2.00 2.33 -0.66
C MET A 36 -1.85 0.94 -1.27
N SER A 37 -2.89 0.50 -1.96
CA SER A 37 -2.93 -0.79 -2.64
C SER A 37 -3.14 -0.58 -4.13
N THR A 38 -2.25 -1.10 -4.95
CA THR A 38 -2.26 -0.90 -6.41
C THR A 38 -1.91 -2.19 -7.14
N GLY A 39 -2.10 -2.22 -8.46
CA GLY A 39 -1.75 -3.39 -9.28
C GLY A 39 -0.25 -3.56 -9.54
N SER A 40 0.59 -2.53 -9.28
CA SER A 40 2.04 -2.59 -9.52
C SER A 40 2.77 -1.47 -8.79
N ALA A 41 4.09 -1.62 -8.61
CA ALA A 41 4.93 -0.57 -8.01
C ALA A 41 4.91 0.74 -8.82
N ALA A 42 4.81 0.67 -10.15
CA ALA A 42 4.71 1.84 -11.01
C ALA A 42 3.40 2.61 -10.80
N ALA A 43 2.28 1.89 -10.67
CA ALA A 43 0.97 2.50 -10.36
C ALA A 43 0.98 3.12 -8.95
N TRP A 44 1.66 2.49 -8.00
CA TRP A 44 1.85 3.03 -6.65
C TRP A 44 2.59 4.37 -6.70
N GLN A 45 3.74 4.42 -7.37
CA GLN A 45 4.54 5.64 -7.49
C GLN A 45 3.75 6.75 -8.20
N ALA A 46 3.14 6.46 -9.35
CA ALA A 46 2.34 7.45 -10.08
C ALA A 46 1.18 8.00 -9.25
N SER A 47 0.51 7.15 -8.46
CA SER A 47 -0.58 7.56 -7.57
C SER A 47 -0.06 8.38 -6.40
N TYR A 48 1.10 8.01 -5.84
CA TYR A 48 1.73 8.74 -4.74
C TYR A 48 2.12 10.15 -5.20
N ASP A 49 2.78 10.25 -6.36
CA ASP A 49 3.18 11.53 -6.94
C ASP A 49 1.97 12.42 -7.22
N ALA A 50 0.91 11.86 -7.82
CA ALA A 50 -0.31 12.61 -8.10
C ALA A 50 -1.05 13.13 -6.86
N LEU A 51 -0.89 12.46 -5.71
CA LEU A 51 -1.57 12.83 -4.47
C LEU A 51 -0.71 13.68 -3.54
N PHE A 52 0.62 13.54 -3.59
CA PHE A 52 1.53 14.05 -2.56
C PHE A 52 2.78 14.77 -3.08
N ALA A 53 3.16 14.63 -4.35
CA ALA A 53 4.27 15.43 -4.89
C ALA A 53 3.78 16.88 -5.08
N THR A 54 4.49 17.83 -4.47
CA THR A 54 4.26 19.27 -4.62
C THR A 54 5.41 19.88 -5.41
#